data_AF-A0A834N1W3-F1
#
_entry.id   AF-A0A834N1W3-F1
#
_cell.length_a   1.000
_cell.length_b   1.000
_cell.length_c   1.000
_cell.angle_alpha   90.00
_cell.angle_beta   90.00
_cell.angle_gamma   90.00
#
_symmetry.space_group_name_H-M   'P 1'
#
loop_
_entity.id
_entity.type
_entity.pdbx_description
1 polymer ?
#
loop_
_entity_poly.entity_id
_entity_poly.type
_entity_poly.pdbx_seq_one_letter_code
_entity_poly.pdbx_strand_id
1 'polypeptide(L)'
;MGDRNQGSIDRSFTNMVAETYYMRNPYPVPDVSREGCWTIGGPVLGNKVLPNYKDWDLRLTPFERLFAHHTLNSIRKDCRLIRPQVPKDSLDLALNSVYVHSKDTLVPKMYTIMQPETLGQETWRVLKNEIKVIPTKPKLPVEQTRKVIKTDNIFESSTKERILGEELKCYRGPVAPDRIHPSSVKLAIEGPHTDQSNPGYSRKIDGTFYNI
;
A
#
# COMPACT_ATOMS: atom_id res chain seq x y z
N MET A 1 -42.67 14.31 55.50
CA MET A 1 -42.53 13.69 54.16
C MET A 1 -41.69 14.61 53.29
N GLY A 2 -40.47 14.22 52.93
CA GLY A 2 -39.69 15.01 51.97
C GLY A 2 -38.21 14.63 51.94
N ASP A 3 -37.89 13.43 51.45
CA ASP A 3 -36.54 13.08 51.01
C ASP A 3 -36.64 12.46 49.61
N ARG A 4 -36.21 13.21 48.58
CA ARG A 4 -35.99 12.68 47.24
C ARG A 4 -34.48 12.51 47.06
N ASN A 5 -34.03 11.28 47.26
CA ASN A 5 -32.70 10.83 46.88
C ASN A 5 -32.53 10.91 45.36
N GLN A 6 -31.79 11.89 44.85
CA GLN A 6 -31.18 11.84 43.53
C GLN A 6 -29.91 10.98 43.62
N GLY A 7 -30.05 9.69 43.29
CA GLY A 7 -28.90 8.84 42.99
C GLY A 7 -28.34 9.19 41.61
N SER A 8 -27.18 9.85 41.58
CA SER A 8 -26.37 10.02 40.36
C SER A 8 -25.85 8.65 39.95
N ILE A 9 -26.40 8.10 38.87
CA ILE A 9 -25.89 6.88 38.24
C ILE A 9 -24.75 7.33 37.32
N ASP A 10 -23.53 7.30 37.84
CA ASP A 10 -22.31 7.46 37.06
C ASP A 10 -22.19 6.27 36.10
N ARG A 11 -22.73 6.42 34.89
CA ARG A 11 -22.51 5.48 33.79
C ARG A 11 -21.12 5.76 33.22
N SER A 12 -20.09 5.20 33.84
CA SER A 12 -18.77 5.07 33.23
C SER A 12 -18.86 4.12 32.04
N PHE A 13 -19.18 4.67 30.87
CA PHE A 13 -18.97 3.99 29.59
C PHE A 13 -17.46 3.87 29.36
N THR A 14 -16.88 2.77 29.84
CA THR A 14 -15.52 2.36 29.49
C THR A 14 -15.54 1.93 28.02
N ASN A 15 -15.26 2.88 27.12
CA ASN A 15 -14.93 2.58 25.74
C ASN A 15 -13.63 1.77 25.73
N MET A 16 -13.75 0.44 25.75
CA MET A 16 -12.67 -0.48 25.42
C MET A 16 -12.32 -0.27 23.94
N VAL A 17 -11.42 0.68 23.69
CA VAL A 17 -10.78 0.87 22.39
C VAL A 17 -9.95 -0.39 22.16
N ALA A 18 -10.33 -1.19 21.15
CA ALA A 18 -9.53 -2.33 20.76
C ALA A 18 -8.15 -1.82 20.35
N GLU A 19 -7.11 -2.18 21.10
CA GLU A 19 -5.74 -1.78 20.80
C GLU A 19 -5.33 -2.38 19.45
N THR A 20 -5.14 -1.51 18.45
CA THR A 20 -4.61 -1.91 17.15
C THR A 20 -3.10 -1.99 17.25
N TYR A 21 -2.51 -3.11 16.86
CA TYR A 21 -1.06 -3.24 16.76
C TYR A 21 -0.65 -3.48 15.31
N TYR A 22 0.60 -3.13 15.01
CA TYR A 22 1.20 -3.27 13.69
C TYR A 22 2.16 -4.46 13.70
N MET A 23 2.04 -5.32 12.70
CA MET A 23 2.96 -6.44 12.49
C MET A 23 3.64 -6.25 11.14
N ARG A 24 4.93 -6.61 11.02
CA ARG A 24 5.58 -6.65 9.70
C ARG A 24 4.84 -7.61 8.78
N ASN A 25 4.69 -7.21 7.53
CA ASN A 25 4.04 -8.06 6.54
C ASN A 25 4.83 -9.36 6.32
N PRO A 26 4.22 -10.54 6.56
CA PRO A 26 4.89 -11.82 6.31
C PRO A 26 4.69 -12.34 4.87
N TYR A 27 3.79 -11.74 4.09
CA TYR A 27 3.47 -12.17 2.73
C TYR A 27 4.50 -11.69 1.72
N PRO A 28 4.62 -12.35 0.55
CA PRO A 28 5.57 -11.95 -0.50
C PRO A 28 5.23 -10.60 -1.13
N VAL A 29 3.97 -10.16 -1.02
CA VAL A 29 3.45 -8.92 -1.62
C VAL A 29 2.99 -7.96 -0.51
N PRO A 30 3.41 -6.69 -0.50
CA PRO A 30 2.84 -5.64 0.33
C PRO A 30 1.37 -5.38 0.00
N ASP A 31 0.60 -5.08 1.04
CA ASP A 31 -0.76 -4.60 0.88
C ASP A 31 -0.74 -3.15 0.36
N VAL A 32 -1.12 -2.98 -0.91
CA VAL A 32 -1.22 -1.69 -1.59
C VAL A 32 -2.67 -1.34 -1.93
N SER A 33 -3.64 -2.00 -1.31
CA SER A 33 -5.06 -1.81 -1.58
C SER A 33 -5.54 -0.37 -1.35
N ARG A 34 -4.85 0.39 -0.48
CA ARG A 34 -5.12 1.81 -0.21
C ARG A 34 -4.59 2.74 -1.30
N GLU A 35 -3.51 2.37 -1.97
CA GLU A 35 -2.83 3.23 -2.94
C GLU A 35 -3.49 3.20 -4.32
N GLY A 36 -4.04 2.05 -4.68
CA GLY A 36 -4.50 1.82 -6.05
C GLY A 36 -5.03 0.42 -6.29
N CYS A 37 -5.33 0.15 -7.55
CA CYS A 37 -5.81 -1.14 -8.03
C CYS A 37 -4.87 -1.71 -9.08
N TRP A 38 -4.78 -3.03 -9.10
CA TRP A 38 -4.05 -3.75 -10.13
C TRP A 38 -4.87 -3.81 -11.41
N THR A 39 -4.21 -3.59 -12.55
CA THR A 39 -4.71 -4.04 -13.85
C THR A 39 -4.75 -5.57 -13.88
N ILE A 40 -5.41 -6.12 -14.90
CA ILE A 40 -5.52 -7.57 -15.12
C ILE A 40 -4.16 -8.24 -14.96
N GLY A 41 -4.09 -9.29 -14.12
CA GLY A 41 -2.91 -10.13 -13.92
C GLY A 41 -2.12 -9.89 -12.61
N GLY A 42 -2.35 -8.79 -11.89
CA GLY A 42 -1.75 -8.57 -10.56
C GLY A 42 -0.21 -8.57 -10.54
N PRO A 43 0.40 -8.67 -9.33
CA PRO A 43 1.84 -8.74 -9.19
C PRO A 43 2.39 -10.08 -9.71
N VAL A 44 3.52 -10.03 -10.41
CA VAL A 44 4.19 -11.24 -10.90
C VAL A 44 4.84 -11.97 -9.73
N LEU A 45 4.26 -13.10 -9.37
CA LEU A 45 4.82 -14.07 -8.44
C LEU A 45 4.99 -15.34 -9.25
N GLY A 46 6.21 -15.87 -9.35
CA GLY A 46 6.46 -17.06 -10.16
C GLY A 46 5.51 -18.22 -9.82
N ASN A 47 5.40 -19.22 -10.69
CA ASN A 47 4.37 -20.28 -10.62
C ASN A 47 4.29 -21.04 -9.28
N LYS A 48 5.33 -20.98 -8.44
CA LYS A 48 5.43 -21.65 -7.15
C LYS A 48 4.87 -20.84 -5.97
N VAL A 49 4.55 -19.56 -6.17
CA VAL A 49 4.24 -18.61 -5.09
C VAL A 49 2.87 -17.98 -5.30
N LEU A 50 2.07 -17.98 -4.23
CA LEU A 50 0.77 -17.30 -4.18
C LEU A 50 0.87 -16.06 -3.27
N PRO A 51 0.11 -14.97 -3.54
CA PRO A 51 0.19 -13.74 -2.75
C PRO A 51 -0.16 -13.90 -1.26
N ASN A 52 -1.07 -14.82 -0.93
CA ASN A 52 -1.62 -14.97 0.42
C ASN A 52 -0.89 -16.00 1.28
N TYR A 53 0.23 -16.54 0.79
CA TYR A 53 0.94 -17.60 1.49
C TYR A 53 1.99 -17.00 2.45
N LYS A 54 1.86 -17.30 3.75
CA LYS A 54 2.72 -16.74 4.80
C LYS A 54 4.13 -17.32 4.75
N ASP A 55 4.24 -18.63 4.56
CA ASP A 55 5.51 -19.37 4.58
C ASP A 55 6.05 -19.59 3.16
N TRP A 56 5.97 -18.54 2.35
CA TRP A 56 6.31 -18.58 0.93
C TRP A 56 7.81 -18.76 0.67
N ASP A 57 8.64 -18.36 1.62
CA ASP A 57 10.09 -18.38 1.54
C ASP A 57 10.70 -19.77 1.81
N LEU A 58 10.06 -20.61 2.64
CA LEU A 58 10.64 -21.88 3.11
C LEU A 58 10.93 -22.89 1.99
N ARG A 59 10.12 -22.87 0.90
CA ARG A 59 10.18 -23.88 -0.18
C ARG A 59 10.88 -23.39 -1.44
N LEU A 60 11.45 -22.18 -1.41
CA LEU A 60 12.02 -21.51 -2.58
C LEU A 60 13.54 -21.45 -2.51
N THR A 61 14.16 -21.55 -3.69
CA THR A 61 15.58 -21.27 -3.82
C THR A 61 15.88 -19.77 -3.56
N PRO A 62 17.12 -19.40 -3.19
CA PRO A 62 17.45 -18.00 -2.88
C PRO A 62 17.08 -16.99 -3.97
N PHE A 63 17.29 -17.33 -5.25
CA PHE A 63 16.96 -16.46 -6.38
C PHE A 63 15.45 -16.37 -6.62
N GLU A 64 14.71 -17.47 -6.45
CA GLU A 64 13.24 -17.45 -6.51
C GLU A 64 12.66 -16.61 -5.37
N ARG A 65 13.27 -16.64 -4.19
CA ARG A 65 12.86 -15.78 -3.07
C ARG A 65 13.00 -14.31 -3.41
N LEU A 66 14.16 -13.94 -3.97
CA LEU A 66 14.44 -12.57 -4.37
C LEU A 66 13.48 -12.10 -5.47
N PHE A 67 13.12 -12.98 -6.41
CA PHE A 67 12.16 -12.68 -7.47
C PHE A 67 10.73 -12.51 -6.96
N ALA A 68 10.27 -13.42 -6.09
CA ALA A 68 8.89 -13.42 -5.61
C ALA A 68 8.62 -12.37 -4.52
N HIS A 69 9.65 -11.93 -3.78
CA HIS A 69 9.50 -10.90 -2.76
C HIS A 69 9.40 -9.50 -3.38
N HIS A 70 8.24 -8.88 -3.25
CA HIS A 70 8.04 -7.49 -3.66
C HIS A 70 8.19 -6.54 -2.49
N THR A 71 8.88 -5.42 -2.72
CA THR A 71 8.88 -4.27 -1.81
C THR A 71 7.82 -3.25 -2.24
N LEU A 72 7.44 -2.33 -1.36
CA LEU A 72 6.55 -1.21 -1.70
C LEU A 72 7.07 -0.43 -2.92
N ASN A 73 8.38 -0.17 -2.97
CA ASN A 73 9.00 0.54 -4.09
C ASN A 73 8.96 -0.28 -5.39
N SER A 74 9.25 -1.57 -5.29
CA SER A 74 9.20 -2.52 -6.41
C SER A 74 7.80 -2.60 -7.02
N ILE A 75 6.74 -2.56 -6.21
CA ILE A 75 5.36 -2.56 -6.68
C ILE A 75 4.92 -1.20 -7.22
N ARG A 76 5.34 -0.09 -6.62
CA ARG A 76 5.01 1.26 -7.12
C ARG A 76 5.61 1.58 -8.48
N LYS A 77 6.71 0.91 -8.84
CA LYS A 77 7.32 0.99 -10.17
C LYS A 77 6.62 0.10 -11.20
N ASP A 78 5.79 -0.83 -10.76
CA ASP A 78 5.08 -1.73 -11.65
C ASP A 78 4.00 -0.96 -12.43
N CYS A 79 4.05 -1.02 -13.76
CA CYS A 79 3.12 -0.33 -14.63
C CYS A 79 1.69 -0.88 -14.51
N ARG A 80 1.52 -2.08 -13.95
CA ARG A 80 0.23 -2.73 -13.72
C ARG A 80 -0.51 -2.17 -12.51
N LEU A 81 0.17 -1.44 -11.62
CA LEU A 81 -0.48 -0.81 -10.48
C LEU A 81 -0.93 0.61 -10.85
N ILE A 82 -2.23 0.82 -10.93
CA ILE A 82 -2.82 2.15 -11.16
C ILE A 82 -3.06 2.82 -9.81
N ARG A 83 -2.39 3.95 -9.56
CA ARG A 83 -2.52 4.73 -8.34
C ARG A 83 -3.12 6.11 -8.66
N PRO A 84 -4.45 6.29 -8.51
CA PRO A 84 -5.12 7.52 -8.95
C PRO A 84 -4.83 8.73 -8.06
N GLN A 85 -4.49 8.52 -6.79
CA GLN A 85 -4.30 9.59 -5.79
C GLN A 85 -2.87 10.15 -5.76
N VAL A 86 -2.00 9.73 -6.68
CA VAL A 86 -0.59 10.16 -6.70
C VAL A 86 -0.51 11.61 -7.20
N PRO A 87 0.16 12.51 -6.44
CA PRO A 87 0.47 13.86 -6.89
C PRO A 87 1.20 13.85 -8.24
N LYS A 88 0.77 14.67 -9.19
CA LYS A 88 1.39 14.72 -10.52
C LYS A 88 2.61 15.64 -10.54
N ASP A 89 2.54 16.73 -9.77
CA ASP A 89 3.58 17.74 -9.73
C ASP A 89 3.97 18.14 -8.29
N SER A 90 4.90 19.09 -8.18
CA SER A 90 5.36 19.61 -6.89
C SER A 90 4.31 20.44 -6.17
N LEU A 91 3.36 21.04 -6.90
CA LEU A 91 2.30 21.85 -6.32
C LEU A 91 1.28 20.95 -5.63
N ASP A 92 0.85 19.87 -6.27
CA ASP A 92 0.00 18.83 -5.69
C ASP A 92 0.63 18.27 -4.39
N LEU A 93 1.94 18.03 -4.40
CA LEU A 93 2.66 17.55 -3.21
C LEU A 93 2.63 18.58 -2.06
N ALA A 94 2.75 19.88 -2.38
CA ALA A 94 2.64 20.95 -1.41
C ALA A 94 1.21 21.11 -0.87
N LEU A 95 0.20 20.99 -1.73
CA LEU A 95 -1.21 21.10 -1.36
C LEU A 95 -1.69 19.95 -0.48
N ASN A 96 -1.09 18.76 -0.62
CA ASN A 96 -1.40 17.59 0.22
C ASN A 96 -0.75 17.62 1.61
N SER A 97 0.07 18.63 1.89
CA SER A 97 0.79 18.71 3.16
C SER A 97 -0.08 19.16 4.33
N VAL A 98 0.41 18.91 5.54
CA VAL A 98 -0.23 19.41 6.75
C VAL A 98 0.15 20.87 6.94
N TYR A 99 -0.86 21.74 6.88
CA TYR A 99 -0.71 23.17 7.13
C TYR A 99 -1.52 23.58 8.36
N VAL A 100 -0.86 24.23 9.33
CA VAL A 100 -1.52 24.78 10.52
C VAL A 100 -1.31 26.29 10.54
N HIS A 101 -2.32 27.02 10.06
CA HIS A 101 -2.25 28.48 9.89
C HIS A 101 -1.79 29.23 11.15
N SER A 102 -2.18 28.78 12.34
CA SER A 102 -1.81 29.44 13.61
C SER A 102 -0.35 29.25 14.02
N LYS A 103 0.33 28.22 13.50
CA LYS A 103 1.72 27.87 13.85
C LYS A 103 2.70 28.15 12.71
N ASP A 104 2.21 28.12 11.47
CA ASP A 104 3.03 28.19 10.26
C ASP A 104 3.08 29.61 9.65
N THR A 105 3.00 30.65 10.49
CA THR A 105 3.22 32.03 10.06
C THR A 105 4.73 32.34 10.01
N LEU A 106 5.20 32.88 8.88
CA LEU A 106 6.59 33.34 8.68
C LEU A 106 7.68 32.28 8.91
N VAL A 107 7.37 31.03 8.56
CA VAL A 107 8.30 29.90 8.63
C VAL A 107 9.53 30.15 7.73
N PRO A 108 10.77 29.82 8.19
CA PRO A 108 11.98 30.04 7.40
C PRO A 108 12.00 29.18 6.13
N LYS A 109 12.72 29.63 5.10
CA LYS A 109 12.85 28.94 3.80
C LYS A 109 13.38 27.50 3.91
N MET A 110 14.09 27.16 4.99
CA MET A 110 14.62 25.82 5.23
C MET A 110 13.57 24.80 5.70
N TYR A 111 12.36 25.24 6.03
CA TYR A 111 11.32 24.35 6.52
C TYR A 111 10.81 23.42 5.43
N THR A 112 10.84 22.13 5.73
CA THR A 112 10.35 21.10 4.84
C THR A 112 8.86 20.89 5.05
N ILE A 113 8.13 20.90 3.95
CA ILE A 113 6.71 20.59 3.90
C ILE A 113 6.46 19.18 4.45
N MET A 114 5.67 19.07 5.52
CA MET A 114 5.38 17.80 6.18
C MET A 114 4.12 17.14 5.61
N GLN A 115 4.24 15.89 5.18
CA GLN A 115 3.08 15.14 4.69
C GLN A 115 2.30 14.53 5.87
N PRO A 116 0.97 14.37 5.77
CA PRO A 116 0.14 13.85 6.87
C PRO A 116 0.58 12.47 7.35
N GLU A 117 0.99 11.62 6.40
CA GLU A 117 1.57 10.30 6.63
C GLU A 117 2.82 10.31 7.50
N THR A 118 3.65 11.35 7.41
CA THR A 118 4.86 11.51 8.25
C THR A 118 4.50 11.81 9.70
N LEU A 119 3.34 12.43 9.95
CA LEU A 119 2.79 12.68 11.28
C LEU A 119 1.97 11.51 11.82
N GLY A 120 1.98 10.36 11.14
CA GLY A 120 1.24 9.16 11.55
C GLY A 120 -0.24 9.18 11.18
N GLN A 121 -0.70 10.14 10.35
CA GLN A 121 -2.07 10.13 9.84
C GLN A 121 -2.20 9.09 8.72
N GLU A 122 -3.31 8.36 8.73
CA GLU A 122 -3.58 7.33 7.72
C GLU A 122 -4.08 8.00 6.41
N THR A 123 -3.22 8.07 5.39
CA THR A 123 -3.53 8.61 4.05
C THR A 123 -3.80 7.49 3.02
N TRP A 124 -3.85 7.80 1.73
CA TRP A 124 -3.89 6.76 0.69
C TRP A 124 -2.56 6.01 0.53
N ARG A 125 -1.44 6.63 0.93
CA ARG A 125 -0.10 6.07 0.74
C ARG A 125 0.36 5.23 1.93
N VAL A 126 0.95 4.08 1.65
CA VAL A 126 1.45 3.16 2.67
C VAL A 126 2.96 3.36 2.86
N LEU A 127 3.40 3.99 3.95
CA LEU A 127 4.83 4.26 4.16
C LEU A 127 5.64 3.02 4.56
N LYS A 128 5.04 2.09 5.29
CA LYS A 128 5.70 0.90 5.84
C LYS A 128 4.98 -0.36 5.41
N ASN A 129 5.73 -1.42 5.13
CA ASN A 129 5.18 -2.74 4.81
C ASN A 129 4.72 -3.46 6.10
N GLU A 130 3.69 -2.91 6.71
CA GLU A 130 3.12 -3.34 7.98
C GLU A 130 1.62 -3.59 7.80
N ILE A 131 1.11 -4.61 8.47
CA ILE A 131 -0.29 -4.99 8.49
C ILE A 131 -0.86 -4.50 9.82
N LYS A 132 -1.94 -3.72 9.73
CA LYS A 132 -2.74 -3.32 10.89
C LYS A 132 -3.59 -4.50 11.33
N VAL A 133 -3.27 -5.08 12.49
CA VAL A 133 -4.04 -6.17 13.07
C VAL A 133 -5.01 -5.58 14.07
N ILE A 134 -6.30 -5.70 13.76
CA ILE A 134 -7.37 -5.35 14.69
C ILE A 134 -7.75 -6.65 15.40
N PRO A 135 -7.47 -6.79 16.71
CA PRO A 135 -7.88 -7.98 17.43
C PRO A 135 -9.41 -8.10 17.36
N THR A 136 -9.88 -9.14 16.68
CA THR A 136 -11.31 -9.43 16.65
C THR A 136 -11.68 -9.89 18.06
N LYS A 137 -12.67 -9.24 18.69
CA LYS A 137 -13.21 -9.71 19.96
C LYS A 137 -13.63 -11.19 19.77
N PRO A 138 -13.31 -12.09 20.71
CA PRO A 138 -13.71 -13.49 20.59
C PRO A 138 -15.23 -13.53 20.43
N LYS A 139 -15.70 -14.08 19.30
CA LYS A 139 -17.13 -14.30 19.09
C LYS A 139 -17.58 -15.29 20.15
N LEU A 140 -18.47 -14.88 21.05
CA LEU A 140 -19.21 -15.79 21.92
C LEU A 140 -19.91 -16.83 21.02
N PRO A 141 -20.11 -18.09 21.48
CA PRO A 141 -20.71 -19.13 20.66
C PRO A 141 -22.11 -18.67 20.21
N VAL A 142 -22.28 -18.44 18.91
CA VAL A 142 -23.56 -18.04 18.33
C VAL A 142 -24.43 -19.29 18.26
N GLU A 143 -25.50 -19.31 19.05
CA GLU A 143 -26.58 -20.29 18.94
C GLU A 143 -27.12 -20.30 17.51
N GLN A 144 -27.31 -21.52 17.00
CA GLN A 144 -27.74 -21.82 15.64
C GLN A 144 -29.18 -21.34 15.42
N THR A 145 -29.37 -20.11 14.95
CA THR A 145 -30.67 -19.67 14.43
C THR A 145 -30.81 -20.05 12.96
N ARG A 146 -31.97 -20.65 12.68
CA ARG A 146 -32.31 -21.43 11.50
C ARG A 146 -32.26 -20.61 10.21
N LYS A 147 -31.82 -21.26 9.13
CA LYS A 147 -31.86 -20.76 7.75
C LYS A 147 -33.30 -20.44 7.36
N VAL A 148 -33.60 -19.17 7.09
CA VAL A 148 -34.79 -18.76 6.33
C VAL A 148 -34.31 -18.45 4.92
N ILE A 149 -34.70 -19.30 3.98
CA ILE A 149 -34.51 -19.10 2.55
C ILE A 149 -35.39 -17.92 2.14
N LYS A 150 -34.78 -16.83 1.67
CA LYS A 150 -35.46 -15.79 0.90
C LYS A 150 -34.92 -15.86 -0.52
N THR A 151 -35.81 -16.20 -1.45
CA THR A 151 -35.59 -16.14 -2.89
C THR A 151 -35.98 -14.75 -3.36
N ASP A 152 -35.01 -13.93 -3.75
CA ASP A 152 -35.26 -12.67 -4.46
C ASP A 152 -34.61 -12.71 -5.83
N ASN A 153 -35.38 -12.23 -6.80
CA ASN A 153 -35.25 -12.46 -8.22
C ASN A 153 -34.11 -11.67 -8.88
N ILE A 154 -33.57 -12.29 -9.92
CA ILE A 154 -32.63 -11.77 -10.91
C ILE A 154 -33.32 -10.68 -11.75
N PHE A 155 -32.76 -9.47 -11.80
CA PHE A 155 -32.99 -8.53 -12.90
C PHE A 155 -31.72 -7.72 -13.15
N GLU A 156 -30.99 -8.12 -14.20
CA GLU A 156 -29.92 -7.33 -14.82
C GLU A 156 -30.51 -6.10 -15.50
N SER A 157 -29.90 -4.93 -15.31
CA SER A 157 -30.05 -3.81 -16.22
C SER A 157 -28.69 -3.20 -16.53
N SER A 158 -28.17 -3.61 -17.68
CA SER A 158 -27.02 -3.01 -18.33
C SER A 158 -27.50 -1.93 -19.29
N THR A 159 -27.33 -0.66 -18.95
CA THR A 159 -27.21 0.42 -19.95
C THR A 159 -26.40 1.55 -19.32
N LYS A 160 -25.13 1.65 -19.73
CA LYS A 160 -24.22 2.74 -19.38
C LYS A 160 -24.60 3.97 -20.19
N GLU A 161 -25.10 5.02 -19.55
CA GLU A 161 -25.20 6.34 -20.15
C GLU A 161 -23.80 6.97 -20.24
N ARG A 162 -23.43 7.44 -21.44
CA ARG A 162 -22.15 8.12 -21.69
C ARG A 162 -22.28 9.58 -21.24
N ILE A 163 -21.51 9.98 -20.24
CA ILE A 163 -21.39 11.39 -19.84
C ILE A 163 -20.39 12.09 -20.78
N LEU A 164 -20.82 13.22 -21.33
CA LEU A 164 -20.07 14.12 -22.20
C LEU A 164 -18.96 14.81 -21.39
N GLY A 165 -17.68 14.49 -21.68
CA GLY A 165 -16.53 15.19 -21.08
C GLY A 165 -15.26 14.38 -20.81
N GLU A 166 -15.16 13.12 -21.23
CA GLU A 166 -14.00 12.28 -20.90
C GLU A 166 -12.75 12.64 -21.76
N GLU A 167 -11.67 13.01 -21.07
CA GLU A 167 -10.35 13.33 -21.62
C GLU A 167 -9.81 12.17 -22.48
N LEU A 168 -9.37 12.47 -23.71
CA LEU A 168 -8.89 11.48 -24.68
C LEU A 168 -7.64 10.77 -24.15
N LYS A 169 -7.81 9.57 -23.57
CA LYS A 169 -6.70 8.68 -23.23
C LYS A 169 -6.19 8.00 -24.49
N CYS A 170 -4.93 8.23 -24.82
CA CYS A 170 -4.24 7.51 -25.90
C CYS A 170 -4.32 6.00 -25.59
N TYR A 171 -4.95 5.23 -26.47
CA TYR A 171 -5.06 3.78 -26.36
C TYR A 171 -3.65 3.17 -26.56
N ARG A 172 -2.90 2.96 -25.47
CA ARG A 172 -1.78 2.00 -25.51
C ARG A 172 -2.43 0.63 -25.66
N GLY A 173 -2.13 -0.06 -26.78
CA GLY A 173 -2.62 -1.42 -27.01
C GLY A 173 -2.27 -2.37 -25.85
N PRO A 174 -2.86 -3.58 -25.80
CA PRO A 174 -2.57 -4.55 -24.76
C PRO A 174 -1.06 -4.74 -24.65
N VAL A 175 -0.46 -4.29 -23.55
CA VAL A 175 0.94 -4.56 -23.25
C VAL A 175 1.01 -6.07 -23.08
N ALA A 176 1.66 -6.76 -24.02
CA ALA A 176 1.91 -8.18 -23.88
C ALA A 176 2.55 -8.40 -22.50
N PRO A 177 2.18 -9.45 -21.75
CA PRO A 177 2.84 -9.72 -20.49
C PRO A 177 4.32 -9.88 -20.80
N ASP A 178 5.13 -8.89 -20.41
CA ASP A 178 6.56 -8.99 -20.55
C ASP A 178 6.98 -10.33 -19.97
N ARG A 179 7.61 -11.16 -20.79
CA ARG A 179 8.13 -12.46 -20.37
C ARG A 179 9.35 -12.18 -19.51
N ILE A 180 9.11 -11.84 -18.26
CA ILE A 180 10.14 -11.61 -17.27
C ILE A 180 10.73 -12.99 -16.95
N HIS A 181 11.98 -13.22 -17.36
CA HIS A 181 12.67 -14.48 -17.08
C HIS A 181 12.79 -14.67 -15.55
N PRO A 182 12.69 -15.89 -15.01
CA PRO A 182 12.78 -16.13 -13.57
C PRO A 182 14.08 -15.66 -12.90
N SER A 183 15.15 -15.47 -13.67
CA SER A 183 16.42 -14.90 -13.19
C SER A 183 16.47 -13.37 -13.24
N SER A 184 15.43 -12.70 -13.73
CA SER A 184 15.34 -11.25 -13.82
C SER A 184 15.06 -10.68 -12.43
N VAL A 185 16.06 -10.03 -11.84
CA VAL A 185 15.96 -9.52 -10.47
C VAL A 185 15.26 -8.15 -10.47
N LYS A 186 14.05 -8.09 -9.90
CA LYS A 186 13.21 -6.87 -9.83
C LYS A 186 13.81 -5.71 -9.03
N LEU A 187 14.80 -6.01 -8.17
CA LEU A 187 15.49 -5.03 -7.33
C LEU A 187 16.83 -4.55 -7.90
N ALA A 188 17.16 -4.91 -9.15
CA ALA A 188 18.35 -4.38 -9.80
C ALA A 188 18.24 -2.85 -9.91
N ILE A 189 19.32 -2.16 -9.56
CA ILE A 189 19.45 -0.73 -9.82
C ILE A 189 19.69 -0.62 -11.32
N GLU A 190 18.62 -0.48 -12.09
CA GLU A 190 18.71 -0.15 -13.51
C GLU A 190 19.23 1.28 -13.62
N GLY A 191 20.53 1.39 -13.88
CA GLY A 191 21.21 2.61 -14.26
C GLY A 191 22.24 2.25 -15.32
N PRO A 192 22.61 3.20 -16.20
CA PRO A 192 23.73 2.96 -17.10
C PRO A 192 24.94 2.61 -16.23
N HIS A 193 25.45 1.38 -16.38
CA HIS A 193 26.70 0.94 -15.78
C HIS A 193 27.83 1.78 -16.37
N THR A 194 28.01 2.96 -15.82
CA THR A 194 29.11 3.86 -16.10
C THR A 194 30.05 3.76 -14.92
N ASP A 195 31.35 3.90 -15.17
CA ASP A 195 32.37 3.86 -14.11
C ASP A 195 32.10 4.84 -12.95
N GLN A 196 31.24 5.85 -13.18
CA GLN A 196 30.79 6.85 -12.21
C GLN A 196 29.60 6.43 -11.33
N SER A 197 28.77 5.46 -11.74
CA SER A 197 27.51 5.15 -11.03
C SER A 197 27.68 4.23 -9.82
N ASN A 198 28.90 3.75 -9.54
CA ASN A 198 29.22 2.96 -8.36
C ASN A 198 30.43 3.54 -7.63
N PRO A 199 30.27 4.70 -6.95
CA PRO A 199 31.38 5.36 -6.28
C PRO A 199 31.94 4.41 -5.20
N GLY A 200 33.15 3.91 -5.42
CA GLY A 200 33.92 3.13 -4.43
C GLY A 200 33.86 1.60 -4.52
N TYR A 201 33.11 1.00 -5.45
CA TYR A 201 33.07 -0.47 -5.59
C TYR A 201 33.65 -1.01 -6.89
N SER A 202 33.73 -0.20 -7.95
CA SER A 202 34.35 -0.61 -9.21
C SER A 202 35.87 -0.37 -9.18
N ARG A 203 36.64 -1.34 -9.67
CA ARG A 203 38.10 -1.23 -9.84
C ARG A 203 38.44 -0.94 -11.30
N LYS A 204 39.46 -0.12 -11.53
CA LYS A 204 40.12 -0.02 -12.84
C LYS A 204 40.78 -1.36 -13.20
N ILE A 205 41.13 -1.53 -14.48
CA ILE A 205 41.96 -2.67 -14.93
C ILE A 205 43.26 -2.83 -14.10
N ASP A 206 43.76 -1.72 -13.55
CA ASP A 206 44.96 -1.66 -12.73
C ASP A 206 44.70 -1.89 -11.22
N GLY A 207 43.47 -2.27 -10.84
CA GLY A 207 43.09 -2.60 -9.46
C GLY A 207 42.82 -1.40 -8.53
N THR A 208 43.18 -0.19 -8.95
CA THR A 208 42.89 1.07 -8.22
C THR A 208 41.42 1.48 -8.28
N PHE A 209 40.97 2.25 -7.30
CA PHE A 209 39.61 2.81 -7.26
C PHE A 209 39.47 4.01 -8.20
N TYR A 210 38.25 4.25 -8.68
CA TYR A 210 37.89 5.52 -9.30
C TYR A 210 37.75 6.59 -8.19
N ASN A 211 38.56 7.64 -8.26
CA ASN A 211 38.44 8.81 -7.39
C ASN A 211 37.39 9.78 -7.96
N ILE A 212 36.68 10.47 -7.07
CA ILE A 212 35.82 11.62 -7.37
C ILE A 212 36.69 12.86 -7.55
#